data_AF-A0A034V183-F1
#
_entry.id   AF-A0A034V183-F1
#
_cell.length_a   1.000
_cell.length_b   1.000
_cell.length_c   1.000
_cell.angle_alpha   90.00
_cell.angle_beta   90.00
_cell.angle_gamma   90.00
#
_symmetry.space_group_name_H-M   'P 1'
#
loop_
_entity.id
_entity.type
_entity.pdbx_description
1 polymer ?
#
loop_
_entity_poly.entity_id
_entity_poly.type
_entity_poly.pdbx_seq_one_letter_code
_entity_poly.pdbx_strand_id
1 'polypeptide(L)'
;MYIPNKPAKYGLKMVMICDSGTKYMVDAMPYLRKGSNKTTFPLGEYYVKELTKTVHGSNRNVTMDNWFSSIPLKLTMVGTLRSNKREIPSEMKNVKGRKCNTSMFCYDNELTLL
;
A
#
# COMPACT_ATOMS: atom_id res chain seq x y z
N MET A 1 9.98 12.43 13.68
CA MET A 1 8.53 12.17 13.50
C MET A 1 8.02 11.40 14.71
N TYR A 2 6.85 11.75 15.24
CA TYR A 2 6.17 10.97 16.29
C TYR A 2 5.28 9.89 15.67
N ILE A 3 5.41 8.63 16.09
CA ILE A 3 4.58 7.49 15.64
C ILE A 3 4.10 6.73 16.89
N PRO A 4 2.83 6.88 17.31
CA PRO A 4 2.34 6.38 18.60
C PRO A 4 2.51 4.87 18.80
N ASN A 5 2.30 4.10 17.73
CA ASN A 5 2.24 2.63 17.77
C ASN A 5 3.61 1.96 17.51
N LYS A 6 4.72 2.70 17.64
CA LYS A 6 6.08 2.15 17.51
C LYS A 6 6.78 2.10 18.88
N PRO A 7 7.64 1.10 19.13
CA PRO A 7 8.39 1.01 20.39
C PRO A 7 9.19 2.28 20.70
N ALA A 8 9.95 2.77 19.71
CA ALA A 8 10.57 4.09 19.73
C ALA A 8 9.63 5.09 19.05
N LYS A 9 8.91 5.88 19.85
CA LYS A 9 7.85 6.76 19.34
C LYS A 9 8.37 7.96 18.56
N TYR A 10 9.61 8.39 18.79
CA TYR A 10 10.23 9.52 18.10
C TYR A 10 11.46 9.05 17.33
N GLY A 11 11.55 9.42 16.06
CA GLY A 11 12.71 9.10 15.25
C GLY A 11 12.61 9.57 13.80
N LEU A 12 13.58 9.14 12.99
CA LEU A 12 13.57 9.28 11.54
C LEU A 12 12.75 8.13 10.94
N LYS A 13 11.89 8.43 9.97
CA LYS A 13 11.10 7.42 9.26
C LYS A 13 11.76 7.19 7.90
N MET A 14 12.08 5.95 7.60
CA MET A 14 12.50 5.49 6.27
C MET A 14 11.36 4.70 5.63
N VAL A 15 11.15 4.88 4.33
CA VAL A 15 10.28 4.05 3.52
C VAL A 15 11.17 3.21 2.62
N MET A 16 10.94 1.91 2.53
CA MET A 16 11.83 0.98 1.84
C MET A 16 11.05 -0.09 1.07
N ILE A 17 11.66 -0.60 0.02
CA ILE A 17 11.25 -1.82 -0.68
C ILE A 17 12.28 -2.91 -0.41
N CYS A 18 11.80 -4.12 -0.15
CA CYS A 18 12.65 -5.25 0.16
C CYS A 18 12.16 -6.49 -0.57
N ASP A 19 13.10 -7.38 -0.87
CA ASP A 19 12.74 -8.72 -1.32
C ASP A 19 12.14 -9.52 -0.14
N SER A 20 10.99 -10.17 -0.39
CA SER A 20 10.23 -10.84 0.67
C SER A 20 10.92 -12.12 1.18
N GLY A 21 11.64 -12.83 0.32
CA GLY A 21 12.31 -14.09 0.64
C GLY A 21 13.60 -13.88 1.42
N THR A 22 14.49 -13.05 0.87
CA THR A 22 15.85 -12.80 1.36
C THR A 22 15.95 -11.63 2.34
N LYS A 23 14.92 -10.78 2.42
CA LYS A 23 14.88 -9.56 3.24
C LYS A 23 15.95 -8.54 2.79
N TYR A 24 16.42 -8.68 1.56
CA TYR A 24 17.37 -7.75 0.96
C TYR A 24 16.70 -6.39 0.71
N MET A 25 17.31 -5.32 1.19
CA MET A 25 16.85 -3.96 0.92
C MET A 25 17.21 -3.58 -0.51
N VAL A 26 16.19 -3.41 -1.36
CA VAL A 26 16.37 -3.05 -2.77
C VAL A 26 16.54 -1.54 -2.92
N ASP A 27 15.73 -0.76 -2.20
CA ASP A 27 15.81 0.70 -2.19
C ASP A 27 15.14 1.29 -0.93
N ALA A 28 15.51 2.52 -0.54
CA ALA A 28 14.85 3.26 0.53
C ALA A 28 14.98 4.78 0.37
N MET A 29 13.98 5.48 0.91
CA MET A 29 13.92 6.94 0.94
C MET A 29 13.54 7.45 2.32
N PRO A 30 14.17 8.53 2.82
CA PRO A 30 13.75 9.17 4.06
C PRO A 30 12.39 9.86 3.88
N TYR A 31 11.55 9.74 4.90
CA TYR A 31 10.34 10.54 5.01
C TYR A 31 10.71 11.95 5.44
N LEU A 32 10.61 12.88 4.50
CA LEU A 32 10.78 14.30 4.75
C LEU A 32 9.41 14.95 4.95
N ARG A 33 9.29 15.81 5.98
CA ARG A 33 8.02 16.47 6.36
C ARG A 33 7.48 17.31 5.19
N LYS A 34 6.16 17.53 5.20
CA LYS A 34 5.38 18.32 4.24
C LYS A 34 6.12 19.63 3.85
N GLY A 35 6.36 19.83 2.55
CA GLY A 35 7.06 20.99 1.97
C GLY A 35 8.35 20.68 1.21
N SER A 36 8.96 19.52 1.44
CA SER A 36 10.20 19.08 0.79
C SER A 36 9.96 18.40 -0.57
N ASN A 37 8.92 17.57 -0.67
CA ASN A 37 8.60 16.84 -1.88
C ASN A 37 7.60 17.64 -2.72
N LYS A 38 8.06 18.20 -3.84
CA LYS A 38 7.22 18.83 -4.87
C LYS A 38 6.49 17.76 -5.71
N THR A 39 5.61 16.97 -5.09
CA THR A 39 4.83 15.93 -5.78
C THR A 39 3.36 16.33 -5.87
N THR A 40 2.75 16.04 -7.02
CA THR A 40 1.30 16.16 -7.25
C THR A 40 0.53 14.95 -6.72
N PHE A 41 1.22 13.86 -6.38
CA PHE A 41 0.62 12.62 -5.91
C PHE A 41 0.45 12.58 -4.38
N PRO A 42 -0.55 11.84 -3.86
CA PRO A 42 -0.56 11.42 -2.47
C PRO A 42 0.75 10.73 -2.11
N LEU A 43 1.23 10.95 -0.89
CA LEU A 43 2.58 10.57 -0.52
C LEU A 43 2.86 9.05 -0.55
N GLY A 44 1.85 8.22 -0.25
CA GLY A 44 1.95 6.77 -0.39
C GLY A 44 2.21 6.35 -1.83
N GLU A 45 1.43 6.89 -2.77
CA GLU A 45 1.58 6.63 -4.20
C GLU A 45 2.93 7.14 -4.73
N TYR A 46 3.38 8.31 -4.27
CA TYR A 46 4.70 8.84 -4.59
C TYR A 46 5.82 7.86 -4.20
N TYR A 47 5.84 7.38 -2.96
CA TYR A 47 6.87 6.44 -2.53
C TYR A 47 6.83 5.13 -3.32
N VAL A 48 5.65 4.58 -3.61
CA VAL A 48 5.57 3.36 -4.41
C VAL A 48 6.13 3.60 -5.81
N LYS A 49 5.73 4.67 -6.49
CA LYS A 49 6.24 4.99 -7.83
C LYS A 49 7.75 5.18 -7.86
N GLU A 50 8.32 5.82 -6.84
CA GLU A 50 9.77 6.04 -6.75
C GLU A 50 10.53 4.75 -6.42
N LEU A 51 10.16 4.06 -5.35
CA LEU A 51 10.88 2.88 -4.87
C LEU A 51 10.74 1.66 -5.78
N THR A 52 9.71 1.60 -6.63
CA THR A 52 9.51 0.47 -7.54
C THR A 52 10.17 0.64 -8.91
N LYS A 53 10.81 1.79 -9.22
CA LYS A 53 11.40 2.06 -10.54
C LYS A 53 12.33 0.96 -11.04
N THR A 54 13.14 0.41 -10.14
CA THR A 54 14.13 -0.65 -10.46
C THR A 54 13.49 -2.00 -10.78
N VAL A 55 12.21 -2.20 -10.47
CA VAL A 55 11.48 -3.46 -10.70
C VAL A 55 10.37 -3.32 -11.75
N HIS A 56 10.23 -2.16 -12.39
CA HIS A 56 9.28 -1.98 -13.51
C HIS A 56 9.63 -2.88 -14.69
N GLY A 57 8.61 -3.45 -15.33
CA GLY A 57 8.78 -4.37 -16.47
C GLY A 57 9.38 -5.74 -16.13
N SER A 58 9.66 -6.01 -14.85
CA SER A 58 10.28 -7.27 -14.42
C SER A 58 9.30 -8.37 -14.03
N ASN A 59 7.99 -8.15 -14.22
CA ASN A 59 6.91 -9.06 -13.84
C ASN A 59 6.95 -9.47 -12.34
N ARG A 60 7.46 -8.59 -11.48
CA ARG A 60 7.45 -8.76 -10.03
C ARG A 60 6.16 -8.23 -9.41
N ASN A 61 5.70 -8.92 -8.38
CA ASN A 61 4.59 -8.49 -7.55
C ASN A 61 5.08 -7.64 -6.37
N VAL A 62 4.32 -6.60 -6.01
CA VAL A 62 4.61 -5.76 -4.83
C VAL A 62 3.53 -5.97 -3.77
N THR A 63 3.95 -6.40 -2.57
CA THR A 63 3.06 -6.49 -1.42
C THR A 63 3.17 -5.23 -0.55
N MET A 64 2.05 -4.60 -0.21
CA MET A 64 2.07 -3.32 0.51
C MET A 64 0.94 -3.13 1.54
N ASP A 65 1.18 -2.24 2.51
CA ASP A 65 0.18 -1.79 3.49
C ASP A 65 -0.85 -0.82 2.86
N ASN A 66 -2.01 -0.68 3.51
CA ASN A 66 -3.09 0.24 3.17
C ASN A 66 -2.67 1.70 2.99
N TRP A 67 -1.55 2.13 3.57
CA TRP A 67 -1.04 3.49 3.37
C TRP A 67 -0.47 3.71 1.96
N PHE A 68 -0.02 2.63 1.31
CA PHE A 68 0.56 2.62 -0.03
C PHE A 68 -0.45 2.18 -1.10
N SER A 69 -1.49 1.43 -0.73
CA SER A 69 -2.50 0.92 -1.65
C SER A 69 -3.39 2.05 -2.23
N SER A 70 -3.13 2.43 -3.49
CA SER A 70 -4.04 3.21 -4.35
C SER A 70 -4.13 2.59 -5.75
N ILE A 71 -5.24 2.81 -6.46
CA ILE A 71 -5.61 2.10 -7.69
C ILE A 71 -5.31 2.98 -8.93
N PRO A 72 -4.06 3.34 -9.23
CA PRO A 72 -3.49 2.76 -10.46
C PRO A 72 -1.94 2.68 -10.44
N LEU A 73 -1.40 1.47 -10.44
CA LEU A 73 0.02 1.21 -10.65
C LEU A 73 0.18 0.18 -11.79
N LYS A 74 1.18 0.37 -12.66
CA LYS A 74 1.51 -0.56 -13.76
C LYS A 74 2.34 -1.76 -13.26
N LEU A 75 1.99 -2.30 -12.11
CA LEU A 75 2.61 -3.46 -11.45
C LEU A 75 1.50 -4.30 -10.84
N THR A 76 1.69 -5.61 -10.75
CA THR A 76 0.79 -6.42 -9.92
C THR A 76 1.04 -6.08 -8.46
N MET A 77 -0.05 -5.90 -7.70
CA MET A 77 0.02 -5.50 -6.31
C MET A 77 -0.95 -6.31 -5.46
N VAL A 78 -0.48 -6.65 -4.26
CA VAL A 78 -1.31 -7.28 -3.23
C VAL A 78 -1.20 -6.41 -1.98
N GLY A 79 -2.34 -6.00 -1.43
CA GLY A 79 -2.33 -5.16 -0.25
C GLY A 79 -3.69 -5.06 0.39
N THR A 80 -3.70 -4.54 1.61
CA THR A 80 -4.95 -4.21 2.28
C THR A 80 -5.45 -2.85 1.83
N LEU A 81 -6.76 -2.64 1.86
CA LEU A 81 -7.40 -1.34 1.65
C LEU A 81 -8.00 -0.85 2.96
N ARG A 82 -8.09 0.48 3.12
CA ARG A 82 -8.86 1.06 4.22
C ARG A 82 -10.35 0.90 3.92
N SER A 83 -11.14 0.52 4.93
CA SER A 83 -12.59 0.30 4.79
C SER A 83 -13.37 1.54 4.31
N ASN A 84 -12.82 2.74 4.50
CA ASN A 84 -13.41 4.00 4.08
C ASN A 84 -13.15 4.37 2.60
N LYS A 85 -12.49 3.50 1.83
CA LYS A 85 -12.29 3.70 0.39
C LYS A 85 -13.63 3.69 -0.35
N ARG A 86 -13.77 4.61 -1.30
CA ARG A 86 -15.01 4.82 -2.08
C ARG A 86 -15.20 3.73 -3.13
N GLU A 87 -14.08 3.15 -3.55
CA GLU A 87 -13.96 2.09 -4.55
C GLU A 87 -14.48 0.74 -4.03
N ILE A 88 -14.65 0.58 -2.71
CA ILE A 88 -15.19 -0.63 -2.11
C ILE A 88 -16.73 -0.59 -2.19
N PRO A 89 -17.38 -1.57 -2.86
CA PRO A 89 -18.84 -1.68 -2.96
C PRO A 89 -19.52 -1.75 -1.59
N SER A 90 -20.75 -1.27 -1.50
CA SER A 90 -21.51 -1.26 -0.23
C SER A 90 -21.87 -2.68 0.22
N GLU A 91 -22.05 -3.60 -0.71
CA GLU A 91 -22.30 -5.03 -0.51
C GLU A 91 -21.14 -5.68 0.26
N MET A 92 -19.91 -5.30 -0.07
CA MET A 92 -18.69 -5.79 0.60
C MET A 92 -18.56 -5.24 2.04
N LYS A 93 -19.21 -4.11 2.35
CA LYS A 93 -19.22 -3.48 3.68
C LYS A 93 -20.37 -3.97 4.57
N ASN A 94 -21.38 -4.63 3.99
CA ASN A 94 -22.54 -5.08 4.75
C ASN A 94 -22.21 -6.34 5.58
N VAL A 95 -22.03 -6.13 6.88
CA VAL A 95 -21.76 -7.22 7.83
C VAL A 95 -23.02 -7.80 8.47
N LYS A 96 -24.18 -7.14 8.34
CA LYS A 96 -25.41 -7.55 9.02
C LYS A 96 -25.92 -8.85 8.39
N GLY A 97 -25.99 -9.91 9.19
CA GLY A 97 -26.43 -11.23 8.75
C GLY A 97 -25.35 -12.09 8.08
N ARG A 98 -24.11 -11.59 7.94
CA ARG A 98 -22.99 -12.37 7.41
C ARG A 98 -22.43 -13.29 8.50
N LYS A 99 -22.33 -14.59 8.20
CA LYS A 99 -21.74 -15.57 9.13
C LYS A 99 -20.24 -15.29 9.32
N CYS A 100 -19.75 -15.46 10.55
CA CYS A 100 -18.33 -15.36 10.84
C CYS A 100 -17.50 -16.30 9.93
N ASN A 101 -16.30 -15.89 9.58
CA ASN A 101 -15.36 -16.64 8.73
C ASN A 101 -15.86 -16.91 7.30
N THR A 102 -16.78 -16.11 6.78
CA THR A 102 -17.13 -16.10 5.35
C THR A 102 -16.39 -14.99 4.63
N SER A 103 -16.01 -15.22 3.36
CA SER A 103 -15.43 -14.23 2.45
C SER A 103 -16.42 -13.88 1.33
N MET A 104 -16.24 -12.70 0.73
CA MET A 104 -16.91 -12.29 -0.50
C MET A 104 -15.84 -11.89 -1.48
N PHE A 105 -16.13 -11.95 -2.77
CA PHE A 105 -15.20 -11.51 -3.80
C PHE A 105 -15.96 -10.68 -4.81
N CYS A 106 -15.35 -9.59 -5.25
CA CYS A 106 -15.83 -8.83 -6.40
C CYS A 106 -14.64 -8.43 -7.28
N TYR A 107 -14.95 -8.14 -8.54
CA TYR A 107 -13.95 -7.89 -9.56
C TYR A 107 -14.21 -6.52 -10.21
N ASP A 108 -13.14 -5.82 -10.53
CA ASP A 108 -13.14 -4.63 -11.38
C ASP A 108 -12.06 -4.83 -12.44
N ASN A 109 -12.48 -5.26 -13.62
CA ASN A 109 -11.59 -5.66 -14.72
C ASN A 109 -10.57 -6.72 -14.27
N GLU A 110 -9.28 -6.38 -14.28
CA GLU A 110 -8.17 -7.25 -13.89
C GLU A 110 -7.94 -7.29 -12.36
N LEU A 111 -8.66 -6.47 -11.60
CA LEU A 111 -8.52 -6.36 -10.15
C LEU A 111 -9.52 -7.25 -9.42
N THR A 112 -9.07 -7.87 -8.33
CA THR A 112 -9.91 -8.66 -7.43
C THR A 112 -9.89 -8.03 -6.03
N LEU A 113 -11.08 -7.83 -5.45
CA LEU A 113 -11.27 -7.41 -4.06
C LEU A 113 -11.86 -8.58 -3.26
N LEU A 114 -11.30 -8.81 -2.07
CA LEU A 114 -11.72 -9.79 -1.06
C LEU A 114 -12.36 -9.07 0.14
#